data_AF-A0A7Y9L491-F1
#
_entry.id   AF-A0A7Y9L491-F1
#
_cell.length_a   1.000
_cell.length_b   1.000
_cell.length_c   1.000
_cell.angle_alpha   90.00
_cell.angle_beta   90.00
_cell.angle_gamma   90.00
#
_symmetry.space_group_name_H-M   'P 1'
#
loop_
_entity.id
_entity.type
_entity.pdbx_description
1 polymer ?
#
loop_
_entity_poly.entity_id
_entity_poly.type
_entity_poly.pdbx_seq_one_letter_code
_entity_poly.pdbx_strand_id
1 'polypeptide(L)'
;MKNKKLHLHVLTLAVMLAASSAAMATVIPITLTNTTGNIWTANIGNTPALVNNTLTPFSDTFTFLPVATPGSTAYTMLNNITYSFTGLGNIMFSNANLNGNSLSITNTTFPGGSSTMALLTPTLISGPLTLSVNGTSTGGSYSGNFVVALEPVPEPETYAMMFSGLGILAMLARRRQQ
;
A
#
# COMPACT_ATOMS: atom_id res chain seq x y z
N MET A 1 -35.13 -14.07 50.71
CA MET A 1 -35.03 -13.13 49.56
C MET A 1 -33.62 -12.56 49.45
N LYS A 2 -32.67 -13.29 48.84
CA LYS A 2 -31.35 -12.77 48.44
C LYS A 2 -31.00 -13.58 47.19
N ASN A 3 -31.00 -12.95 46.01
CA ASN A 3 -30.37 -13.38 44.74
C ASN A 3 -30.89 -12.55 43.54
N LYS A 4 -30.92 -11.22 43.65
CA LYS A 4 -31.26 -10.34 42.50
C LYS A 4 -30.18 -9.31 42.14
N LYS A 5 -29.09 -9.18 42.91
CA LYS A 5 -28.05 -8.15 42.66
C LYS A 5 -26.87 -8.63 41.80
N LEU A 6 -26.69 -9.94 41.62
CA LEU A 6 -25.54 -10.49 40.88
C LEU A 6 -25.71 -10.38 39.35
N HIS A 7 -26.93 -10.51 38.83
CA HIS A 7 -27.17 -10.47 37.38
C HIS A 7 -27.06 -9.06 36.76
N LEU A 8 -27.20 -8.00 37.55
CA LEU A 8 -27.15 -6.63 37.04
C LEU A 8 -25.71 -6.17 36.71
N HIS A 9 -24.72 -6.63 37.48
CA HIS A 9 -23.31 -6.27 37.29
C HIS A 9 -22.67 -7.04 36.11
N VAL A 10 -23.15 -8.25 35.82
CA VAL A 10 -22.70 -9.05 34.67
C VAL A 10 -23.25 -8.47 33.36
N LEU A 11 -24.46 -7.91 33.38
CA LEU A 11 -25.06 -7.28 32.20
C LEU A 11 -24.36 -5.96 31.81
N THR A 12 -23.88 -5.18 32.79
CA THR A 12 -23.12 -3.95 32.52
C THR A 12 -21.73 -4.21 31.94
N LEU A 13 -21.10 -5.34 32.25
CA LEU A 13 -19.79 -5.71 31.70
C LEU A 13 -19.89 -6.22 30.25
N ALA A 14 -21.02 -6.87 29.90
CA ALA A 14 -21.27 -7.36 28.54
C ALA A 14 -21.61 -6.24 27.54
N VAL A 15 -22.21 -5.12 27.99
CA VAL A 15 -22.54 -3.98 27.13
C VAL A 15 -21.32 -3.09 26.85
N MET A 16 -20.33 -3.02 27.75
CA MET A 16 -19.10 -2.27 27.51
C MET A 16 -18.13 -2.96 26.53
N LEU A 17 -18.34 -4.24 26.23
CA LEU A 17 -17.55 -4.99 25.24
C LEU A 17 -18.08 -4.87 23.80
N ALA A 18 -19.25 -4.25 23.60
CA ALA A 18 -19.91 -4.14 22.29
C ALA A 18 -19.63 -2.81 21.56
N ALA A 19 -18.83 -1.91 22.14
CA ALA A 19 -18.47 -0.62 21.52
C ALA A 19 -17.02 -0.59 20.99
N SER A 20 -16.43 -1.74 20.67
CA SER A 20 -15.22 -1.75 19.84
C SER A 20 -15.64 -1.39 18.42
N SER A 21 -15.61 -0.09 18.09
CA SER A 21 -15.65 0.39 16.71
C SER A 21 -14.42 -0.19 16.01
N ALA A 22 -14.58 -1.37 15.41
CA ALA A 22 -13.56 -1.98 14.58
C ALA A 22 -13.25 -1.00 13.45
N ALA A 23 -11.99 -0.59 13.32
CA ALA A 23 -11.56 0.15 12.14
C ALA A 23 -11.95 -0.68 10.92
N MET A 24 -12.86 -0.18 10.09
CA MET A 24 -13.24 -0.86 8.86
C MET A 24 -12.05 -0.81 7.91
N ALA A 25 -11.52 -1.97 7.53
CA ALA A 25 -10.46 -2.05 6.54
C ALA A 25 -11.04 -1.72 5.16
N THR A 26 -10.56 -0.67 4.51
CA THR A 26 -11.00 -0.28 3.16
C THR A 26 -10.05 -0.88 2.13
N VAL A 27 -10.59 -1.57 1.11
CA VAL A 27 -9.80 -2.08 -0.02
C VAL A 27 -10.04 -1.20 -1.24
N ILE A 28 -8.97 -0.69 -1.83
CA ILE A 28 -9.00 0.29 -2.92
C ILE A 28 -8.21 -0.27 -4.13
N PRO A 29 -8.89 -0.75 -5.18
CA PRO A 29 -8.22 -1.21 -6.38
C PRO A 29 -7.72 -0.03 -7.22
N ILE A 30 -6.48 -0.12 -7.70
CA ILE A 30 -5.83 0.91 -8.52
C ILE A 30 -5.24 0.26 -9.78
N THR A 31 -5.60 0.80 -10.94
CA THR A 31 -4.96 0.44 -12.20
C THR A 31 -3.85 1.44 -12.50
N LEU A 32 -2.63 0.95 -12.62
CA LEU A 32 -1.47 1.74 -12.99
C LEU A 32 -1.48 2.05 -14.49
N THR A 33 -0.99 3.23 -14.83
CA THR A 33 -0.83 3.68 -16.22
C THR A 33 0.64 3.59 -16.60
N ASN A 34 0.96 2.92 -17.71
CA ASN A 34 2.30 2.93 -18.28
C ASN A 34 2.57 4.32 -18.88
N THR A 35 3.64 4.98 -18.43
CA THR A 35 4.00 6.33 -18.88
C THR A 35 5.19 6.29 -19.84
N THR A 36 6.38 5.98 -19.35
CA THR A 36 7.61 6.02 -20.16
C THR A 36 8.58 4.97 -19.68
N GLY A 37 9.28 4.29 -20.60
CA GLY A 37 10.33 3.33 -20.23
C GLY A 37 9.85 2.17 -19.34
N ASN A 38 8.61 1.71 -19.54
CA ASN A 38 7.96 0.69 -18.71
C ASN A 38 7.82 1.07 -17.23
N ILE A 39 7.70 2.36 -16.96
CA ILE A 39 7.32 2.91 -15.66
C ILE A 39 5.80 2.97 -15.59
N TRP A 40 5.22 2.32 -14.59
CA TRP A 40 3.80 2.23 -14.33
C TRP A 40 3.48 3.03 -13.08
N THR A 41 2.52 3.96 -13.17
CA THR A 41 2.23 4.87 -12.07
C THR A 41 0.76 5.20 -11.92
N ALA A 42 0.36 5.54 -10.70
CA ALA A 42 -0.95 6.09 -10.39
C ALA A 42 -0.87 7.04 -9.19
N ASN A 43 -1.85 7.94 -9.11
CA ASN A 43 -2.15 8.65 -7.88
C ASN A 43 -2.85 7.69 -6.91
N ILE A 44 -2.45 7.72 -5.64
CA ILE A 44 -3.12 6.99 -4.56
C ILE A 44 -3.48 7.95 -3.44
N GLY A 45 -4.49 7.61 -2.67
CA GLY A 45 -4.96 8.43 -1.56
C GLY A 45 -6.32 8.00 -1.08
N ASN A 46 -6.67 8.46 0.12
CA ASN A 46 -8.00 8.24 0.69
C ASN A 46 -8.33 9.38 1.67
N THR A 47 -9.62 9.51 1.98
CA THR A 47 -10.14 10.35 3.05
C THR A 47 -10.79 9.46 4.10
N PRO A 48 -10.05 9.03 5.14
CA PRO A 48 -10.60 8.17 6.18
C PRO A 48 -11.84 8.79 6.83
N ALA A 49 -12.85 7.96 7.11
CA ALA A 49 -14.07 8.40 7.77
C ALA A 49 -13.77 8.93 9.17
N LEU A 50 -14.34 10.09 9.50
CA LEU A 50 -14.26 10.68 10.82
C LEU A 50 -15.47 10.26 11.66
N VAL A 51 -15.22 9.76 12.88
CA VAL A 51 -16.29 9.41 13.82
C VAL A 51 -16.37 10.48 14.91
N ASN A 52 -17.53 11.13 15.03
CA ASN A 52 -17.85 12.09 16.09
C ASN A 52 -16.84 13.24 16.26
N ASN A 53 -16.15 13.65 15.18
CA ASN A 53 -15.11 14.67 15.23
C ASN A 53 -13.97 14.35 16.21
N THR A 54 -13.68 13.07 16.42
CA THR A 54 -12.62 12.58 17.30
C THR A 54 -11.50 11.88 16.52
N LEU A 55 -10.33 11.73 17.14
CA LEU A 55 -9.22 10.98 16.57
C LEU A 55 -9.66 9.55 16.23
N THR A 56 -9.80 9.25 14.94
CA THR A 56 -10.36 7.99 14.45
C THR A 56 -9.28 7.16 13.79
N PRO A 57 -9.04 5.90 14.21
CA PRO A 57 -8.10 5.02 13.52
C PRO A 57 -8.64 4.58 12.16
N PHE A 58 -7.74 4.37 11.20
CA PHE A 58 -8.09 3.85 9.88
C PHE A 58 -7.11 2.77 9.42
N SER A 59 -7.58 1.94 8.50
CA SER A 59 -6.82 0.90 7.82
C SER A 59 -7.24 0.85 6.37
N ASP A 60 -6.33 1.25 5.48
CA ASP A 60 -6.55 1.22 4.04
C ASP A 60 -5.62 0.18 3.40
N THR A 61 -6.09 -0.47 2.35
CA THR A 61 -5.33 -1.44 1.57
C THR A 61 -5.51 -1.13 0.09
N PHE A 62 -4.44 -0.71 -0.57
CA PHE A 62 -4.43 -0.50 -2.00
C PHE A 62 -3.90 -1.74 -2.70
N THR A 63 -4.61 -2.18 -3.73
CA THR A 63 -4.17 -3.29 -4.60
C THR A 63 -3.93 -2.77 -6.00
N PHE A 64 -2.85 -3.19 -6.65
CA PHE A 64 -2.44 -2.63 -7.93
C PHE A 64 -2.47 -3.64 -9.07
N LEU A 65 -2.82 -3.15 -10.27
CA LEU A 65 -2.64 -3.83 -11.54
C LEU A 65 -1.83 -2.94 -12.50
N PRO A 66 -0.94 -3.49 -13.35
CA PRO A 66 -0.61 -4.91 -13.49
C PRO A 66 0.24 -5.46 -12.33
N VAL A 67 0.36 -6.78 -12.29
CA VAL A 67 1.17 -7.53 -11.31
C VAL A 67 2.66 -7.30 -11.59
N ALA A 68 3.47 -7.21 -10.54
CA ALA A 68 4.91 -7.03 -10.69
C ALA A 68 5.61 -8.32 -11.15
N THR A 69 6.45 -8.21 -12.17
CA THR A 69 7.29 -9.32 -12.65
C THR A 69 8.58 -9.42 -11.82
N PRO A 70 9.21 -10.60 -11.72
CA PRO A 70 10.50 -10.72 -11.03
C PRO A 70 11.53 -9.73 -11.58
N GLY A 71 12.21 -9.02 -10.67
CA GLY A 71 13.17 -7.96 -11.01
C GLY A 71 12.59 -6.54 -11.02
N SER A 72 11.26 -6.40 -10.98
CA SER A 72 10.60 -5.09 -10.90
C SER A 72 11.00 -4.32 -9.64
N THR A 73 10.95 -2.99 -9.71
CA THR A 73 11.19 -2.11 -8.56
C THR A 73 9.99 -1.20 -8.30
N ALA A 74 9.59 -1.06 -7.04
CA ALA A 74 8.56 -0.12 -6.61
C ALA A 74 9.12 0.95 -5.69
N TYR A 75 8.51 2.12 -5.76
CA TYR A 75 8.73 3.23 -4.85
C TYR A 75 7.45 4.05 -4.76
N THR A 76 7.25 4.67 -3.61
CA THR A 76 6.05 5.47 -3.37
C THR A 76 6.28 6.46 -2.24
N MET A 77 5.57 7.58 -2.30
CA MET A 77 5.44 8.50 -1.18
C MET A 77 3.97 8.79 -0.95
N LEU A 78 3.54 8.68 0.30
CA LEU A 78 2.25 9.16 0.79
C LEU A 78 2.50 10.34 1.71
N ASN A 79 1.64 11.35 1.67
CA ASN A 79 1.74 12.49 2.56
C ASN A 79 0.38 13.11 2.87
N ASN A 80 0.34 13.81 4.00
CA ASN A 80 -0.67 14.80 4.34
C ASN A 80 0.04 15.98 4.97
N ILE A 81 -0.28 17.18 4.51
CA ILE A 81 0.19 18.44 5.09
C ILE A 81 -1.04 19.26 5.38
N THR A 82 -1.22 19.62 6.64
CA THR A 82 -2.37 20.38 7.10
C THR A 82 -1.91 21.59 7.88
N TYR A 83 -2.47 22.75 7.52
CA TYR A 83 -2.34 23.98 8.30
C TYR A 83 -3.73 24.32 8.85
N SER A 84 -3.91 24.08 10.14
CA SER A 84 -5.19 24.18 10.84
C SER A 84 -4.99 24.59 12.29
N PHE A 85 -5.71 25.62 12.72
CA PHE A 85 -5.73 26.07 14.11
C PHE A 85 -6.72 25.27 14.98
N THR A 86 -7.53 24.39 14.37
CA THR A 86 -8.53 23.59 15.09
C THR A 86 -8.02 22.20 15.46
N GLY A 87 -6.85 21.78 14.94
CA GLY A 87 -6.34 20.41 15.07
C GLY A 87 -7.09 19.36 14.24
N LEU A 88 -8.06 19.79 13.44
CA LEU A 88 -8.80 18.95 12.50
C LEU A 88 -8.11 18.93 11.13
N GLY A 89 -8.40 17.88 10.36
CA GLY A 89 -7.84 17.70 9.02
C GLY A 89 -6.48 17.00 9.01
N ASN A 90 -6.00 16.48 10.13
CA ASN A 90 -4.68 15.86 10.24
C ASN A 90 -4.77 14.36 9.96
N ILE A 91 -3.71 13.83 9.34
CA ILE A 91 -3.40 12.40 9.30
C ILE A 91 -2.11 12.17 10.05
N MET A 92 -2.04 11.06 10.79
CA MET A 92 -0.80 10.57 11.38
C MET A 92 -0.66 9.10 10.98
N PHE A 93 0.35 8.79 10.17
CA PHE A 93 0.63 7.40 9.82
C PHE A 93 1.26 6.67 11.02
N SER A 94 0.82 5.44 11.22
CA SER A 94 1.32 4.53 12.27
C SER A 94 2.05 3.33 11.68
N ASN A 95 1.61 2.85 10.52
CA ASN A 95 2.23 1.77 9.78
C ASN A 95 1.93 1.93 8.29
N ALA A 96 2.89 1.61 7.43
CA ALA A 96 2.66 1.46 6.01
C ALA A 96 3.61 0.40 5.46
N ASN A 97 3.10 -0.49 4.61
CA ASN A 97 3.84 -1.66 4.16
C ASN A 97 3.42 -2.06 2.74
N LEU A 98 4.40 -2.31 1.86
CA LEU A 98 4.20 -2.85 0.51
C LEU A 98 4.81 -4.25 0.43
N ASN A 99 3.96 -5.28 0.32
CA ASN A 99 4.39 -6.68 0.15
C ASN A 99 5.45 -7.15 1.17
N GLY A 100 5.33 -6.72 2.43
CA GLY A 100 6.30 -7.02 3.49
C GLY A 100 7.39 -5.95 3.68
N ASN A 101 7.56 -5.02 2.74
CA ASN A 101 8.53 -3.92 2.85
C ASN A 101 7.91 -2.73 3.57
N SER A 102 8.45 -2.37 4.73
CA SER A 102 7.94 -1.25 5.53
C SER A 102 8.36 0.09 4.94
N LEU A 103 7.43 1.04 4.90
CA LEU A 103 7.70 2.42 4.52
C LEU A 103 8.30 3.18 5.71
N SER A 104 9.25 4.07 5.44
CA SER A 104 9.78 4.99 6.44
C SER A 104 8.76 6.10 6.71
N ILE A 105 8.23 6.15 7.92
CA ILE A 105 7.23 7.14 8.34
C ILE A 105 7.90 8.28 9.10
N THR A 106 7.58 9.51 8.72
CA THR A 106 7.97 10.72 9.44
C THR A 106 6.71 11.53 9.74
N ASN A 107 6.43 11.71 11.03
CA ASN A 107 5.36 12.58 11.50
C ASN A 107 5.97 13.82 12.16
N THR A 108 5.54 14.99 11.73
CA THR A 108 6.02 16.29 12.23
C THR A 108 4.86 17.20 12.58
N THR A 109 5.00 17.93 13.67
CA THR A 109 4.06 18.98 14.08
C THR A 109 4.80 20.31 14.10
N PHE A 110 4.15 21.36 13.62
CA PHE A 110 4.68 22.72 13.62
C PHE A 110 3.58 23.70 14.08
N PRO A 111 3.92 24.95 14.45
CA PRO A 111 2.91 25.92 14.85
C PRO A 111 1.82 26.06 13.78
N GLY A 112 0.58 25.77 14.16
CA GLY A 112 -0.58 25.84 13.27
C GLY A 112 -0.77 24.67 12.31
N GLY A 113 -0.05 23.55 12.46
CA GLY A 113 -0.25 22.40 11.56
C GLY A 113 0.59 21.15 11.81
N SER A 114 0.46 20.21 10.88
CA SER A 114 1.23 18.97 10.87
C SER A 114 1.56 18.52 9.46
N SER A 115 2.66 17.80 9.32
CA SER A 115 3.04 17.09 8.10
C SER A 115 3.38 15.64 8.45
N THR A 116 2.72 14.71 7.77
CA THR A 116 3.03 13.28 7.82
C THR A 116 3.46 12.81 6.45
N MET A 117 4.43 11.90 6.42
CA MET A 117 4.93 11.27 5.20
C MET A 117 5.23 9.80 5.47
N ALA A 118 4.94 8.94 4.48
CA ALA A 118 5.41 7.55 4.43
C ALA A 118 6.13 7.33 3.10
N LEU A 119 7.40 6.93 3.14
CA LEU A 119 8.26 6.80 1.96
C LEU A 119 8.76 5.36 1.80
N LEU A 120 8.58 4.81 0.59
CA LEU A 120 9.29 3.63 0.12
C LEU A 120 10.35 4.07 -0.89
N THR A 121 11.62 3.87 -0.58
CA THR A 121 12.71 3.99 -1.56
C THR A 121 12.65 2.84 -2.58
N PRO A 122 13.27 2.98 -3.76
CA PRO A 122 13.27 1.91 -4.77
C PRO A 122 13.62 0.54 -4.17
N THR A 123 12.67 -0.38 -4.22
CA THR A 123 12.74 -1.70 -3.59
C THR A 123 12.33 -2.77 -4.57
N LEU A 124 13.07 -3.88 -4.61
CA LEU A 124 12.75 -5.03 -5.46
C LEU A 124 11.43 -5.67 -5.01
N ILE A 125 10.55 -5.92 -5.96
CA ILE A 125 9.22 -6.46 -5.73
C ILE A 125 8.84 -7.46 -6.82
N SER A 126 7.95 -8.38 -6.48
CA SER A 126 7.35 -9.30 -7.44
C SER A 126 5.97 -9.73 -6.96
N GLY A 127 5.16 -10.22 -7.89
CA GLY A 127 3.81 -10.69 -7.61
C GLY A 127 2.79 -9.57 -7.39
N PRO A 128 1.59 -9.92 -6.90
CA PRO A 128 0.51 -8.96 -6.69
C PRO A 128 0.92 -7.90 -5.69
N LEU A 129 0.70 -6.63 -6.01
CA LEU A 129 1.12 -5.51 -5.18
C LEU A 129 0.00 -5.09 -4.25
N THR A 130 0.30 -5.08 -2.95
CA THR A 130 -0.61 -4.70 -1.88
C THR A 130 0.09 -3.73 -0.94
N LEU A 131 -0.40 -2.48 -0.89
CA LEU A 131 0.06 -1.44 0.04
C LEU A 131 -0.96 -1.29 1.16
N SER A 132 -0.60 -1.69 2.37
CA SER A 132 -1.39 -1.42 3.57
C SER A 132 -0.95 -0.09 4.19
N VAL A 133 -1.90 0.76 4.58
CA VAL A 133 -1.67 2.04 5.23
C VAL A 133 -2.56 2.14 6.46
N ASN A 134 -1.96 2.38 7.62
CA ASN A 134 -2.64 2.50 8.89
C ASN A 134 -2.26 3.80 9.56
N GLY A 135 -3.23 4.41 10.24
CA GLY A 135 -2.99 5.64 10.96
C GLY A 135 -4.21 6.09 11.74
N THR A 136 -4.16 7.34 12.13
CA THR A 136 -5.28 8.05 12.75
C THR A 136 -5.59 9.31 11.97
N SER A 137 -6.87 9.63 11.84
CA SER A 137 -7.38 10.84 11.18
C SER A 137 -8.17 11.69 12.16
N THR A 138 -8.00 13.01 12.06
CA THR A 138 -8.91 14.02 12.64
C THR A 138 -9.76 14.69 11.55
N GLY A 139 -10.09 13.95 10.50
CA GLY A 139 -10.86 14.42 9.34
C GLY A 139 -10.00 14.82 8.15
N GLY A 140 -8.73 14.43 8.14
CA GLY A 140 -7.81 14.69 7.04
C GLY A 140 -7.96 13.71 5.89
N SER A 141 -7.30 14.04 4.78
CA SER A 141 -7.05 13.14 3.66
C SER A 141 -5.56 13.03 3.41
N TYR A 142 -5.11 11.91 2.85
CA TYR A 142 -3.74 11.74 2.42
C TYR A 142 -3.70 11.33 0.95
N SER A 143 -2.60 11.63 0.29
CA SER A 143 -2.40 11.27 -1.11
C SER A 143 -0.92 11.03 -1.39
N GLY A 144 -0.64 10.51 -2.57
CA GLY A 144 0.70 10.13 -2.95
C GLY A 144 0.80 9.64 -4.38
N ASN A 145 2.03 9.36 -4.76
CA ASN A 145 2.34 8.74 -6.04
C ASN A 145 2.87 7.33 -5.80
N PHE A 146 2.30 6.37 -6.52
CA PHE A 146 2.79 5.00 -6.55
C PHE A 146 3.45 4.74 -7.89
N VAL A 147 4.64 4.16 -7.88
CA VAL A 147 5.41 3.88 -9.09
C VAL A 147 5.99 2.48 -9.03
N VAL A 148 5.94 1.80 -10.17
CA VAL A 148 6.57 0.51 -10.41
C VAL A 148 7.29 0.59 -11.74
N ALA A 149 8.61 0.38 -11.74
CA ALA A 149 9.32 0.04 -12.96
C ALA A 149 9.22 -1.47 -13.15
N LEU A 150 8.41 -1.90 -14.13
CA LEU A 150 8.27 -3.31 -14.44
C LEU A 150 9.48 -3.76 -15.24
N GLU A 151 10.05 -4.92 -14.89
CA GLU A 151 11.06 -5.55 -15.73
C GLU A 151 10.39 -6.20 -16.95
N PRO A 152 10.83 -5.87 -18.18
CA PRO A 152 10.39 -6.59 -19.37
C PRO A 152 10.73 -8.07 -19.23
N VAL A 153 9.71 -8.93 -19.21
CA VAL A 153 9.92 -10.37 -19.28
C VAL A 153 10.03 -10.74 -20.76
N PRO A 154 11.15 -11.34 -21.22
CA PRO A 154 11.25 -11.80 -22.60
C PRO A 154 10.14 -12.81 -22.88
N GLU A 155 9.43 -12.63 -23.99
CA GLU A 155 8.34 -13.54 -24.34
C GLU A 155 8.89 -14.95 -24.65
N PRO A 156 8.09 -16.02 -24.47
CA PRO A 156 8.48 -17.39 -24.83
C PRO A 156 9.03 -17.49 -26.26
N GLU A 157 8.51 -16.68 -27.18
CA GLU A 157 8.94 -16.56 -28.57
C GLU A 157 10.38 -16.05 -28.67
N THR A 158 10.79 -15.11 -27.81
CA THR A 158 12.16 -14.59 -27.78
C THR A 158 13.14 -15.70 -27.38
N TYR A 159 12.76 -16.52 -26.40
CA TYR A 159 13.54 -17.70 -26.03
C TYR A 159 13.55 -18.76 -27.13
N ALA A 160 12.40 -18.99 -27.78
CA ALA A 160 12.31 -19.92 -28.91
C ALA A 160 13.21 -19.47 -30.06
N MET A 161 13.25 -18.18 -30.39
CA MET A 161 14.12 -17.61 -31.41
C MET A 161 15.59 -17.72 -31.04
N MET A 162 15.94 -17.49 -29.76
CA MET A 162 17.30 -17.71 -29.27
C MET A 162 17.72 -19.17 -29.43
N PHE A 163 16.90 -20.12 -28.98
CA PHE A 163 17.19 -21.55 -29.12
C PHE A 163 17.22 -22.00 -30.58
N SER A 164 16.36 -21.43 -31.42
CA SER A 164 16.36 -21.68 -32.86
C SER A 164 17.67 -21.22 -33.49
N GLY A 165 18.13 -20.01 -33.16
CA GLY A 165 19.43 -19.49 -33.62
C GLY A 165 20.60 -20.37 -33.16
N LEU A 166 20.62 -20.76 -31.88
CA LEU A 166 21.63 -21.68 -31.33
C LEU A 166 21.60 -23.05 -32.00
N GLY A 167 20.41 -23.59 -32.29
CA GLY A 167 20.23 -24.86 -33.00
C GLY A 167 20.82 -24.82 -34.41
N ILE A 168 20.59 -23.73 -35.15
CA ILE A 168 21.17 -23.52 -36.49
C ILE A 168 22.70 -23.45 -36.40
N LEU A 169 23.25 -22.70 -35.45
CA LEU A 169 24.70 -22.61 -35.25
C LEU A 169 25.33 -23.97 -34.91
N ALA A 170 24.70 -24.75 -34.04
CA ALA A 170 25.16 -26.08 -33.68
C ALA A 170 25.14 -27.04 -34.89
N MET A 171 24.10 -26.97 -35.73
CA MET A 171 24.02 -27.76 -36.97
C MET A 171 25.15 -27.40 -37.95
N LEU A 172 25.41 -26.10 -38.14
CA LEU A 172 26.49 -25.62 -39.00
C LEU A 172 27.87 -26.03 -38.48
N ALA A 173 28.10 -25.94 -37.18
CA ALA A 173 29.35 -26.38 -36.55
C ALA A 173 29.59 -27.89 -36.77
N ARG A 174 28.55 -28.73 -36.64
CA ARG A 174 28.64 -30.17 -36.89
C ARG A 174 29.03 -30.47 -38.34
N ARG A 175 28.49 -29.73 -39.32
CA ARG A 175 28.84 -29.91 -40.75
C ARG A 175 30.29 -29.57 -41.07
N ARG A 176 30.99 -28.79 -40.24
CA ARG A 176 32.41 -28.45 -40.44
C ARG A 176 33.36 -29.50 -39.86
N GLN A 177 32.85 -30.40 -39.02
CA GLN A 177 33.61 -31.50 -38.42
C GLN A 177 33.44 -32.82 -39.17
N GLN A 178 32.53 -32.85 -40.15
CA GLN A 178 32.39 -33.92 -41.14
C GLN A 178 33.15 -33.55 -42.40
#